data_AF-A0A1H9WUP8-F1
#
_entry.id   AF-A0A1H9WUP8-F1
#
_cell.length_a   1.000
_cell.length_b   1.000
_cell.length_c   1.000
_cell.angle_alpha   90.00
_cell.angle_beta   90.00
_cell.angle_gamma   90.00
#
_symmetry.space_group_name_H-M   'P 1'
#
loop_
_entity.id
_entity.type
_entity.pdbx_description
1 polymer ?
#
loop_
_entity_poly.entity_id
_entity_poly.type
_entity_poly.pdbx_seq_one_letter_code
_entity_poly.pdbx_strand_id
1 'polypeptide(L)'
;MLIPLAYGLAVVLDLFVVFIGLRFFFQPQAAAAGYGVPAKQDGDPAYLTVKGLRDLVSGLLGLALLAFSNAEAAAWFMLVISLTPLGDTVIVLRNGGTKAAAFGIHAATAAVVLLSAVLLFAV
;
A
#
# COMPACT_ATOMS: atom_id res chain seq x y z
N MET A 1 -18.20 -16.88 9.38
CA MET A 1 -18.41 -15.84 8.34
C MET A 1 -17.30 -14.77 8.35
N LEU A 2 -16.65 -14.50 9.48
CA LEU A 2 -15.58 -13.50 9.60
C LEU A 2 -14.26 -13.90 8.92
N ILE A 3 -13.85 -15.17 9.02
CA ILE A 3 -12.57 -15.67 8.47
C ILE A 3 -12.42 -15.39 6.96
N PRO A 4 -13.37 -15.77 6.08
CA PRO A 4 -13.23 -15.49 4.64
C PRO A 4 -13.16 -14.00 4.33
N LEU A 5 -13.83 -13.15 5.12
CA LEU A 5 -13.80 -11.70 4.95
C LEU A 5 -12.45 -11.11 5.36
N ALA A 6 -11.92 -11.51 6.53
CA ALA A 6 -10.65 -11.03 7.05
C ALA A 6 -9.49 -11.38 6.12
N TYR A 7 -9.35 -12.67 5.77
CA TYR A 7 -8.29 -13.12 4.86
C TYR A 7 -8.51 -12.63 3.44
N GLY A 8 -9.77 -12.62 2.95
CA GLY A 8 -10.08 -12.15 1.61
C GLY A 8 -9.72 -10.68 1.40
N LEU A 9 -10.04 -9.81 2.37
CA LEU A 9 -9.65 -8.40 2.33
C LEU A 9 -8.12 -8.23 2.35
N ALA A 10 -7.43 -8.94 3.23
CA ALA A 10 -5.97 -8.87 3.34
C ALA A 10 -5.28 -9.29 2.03
N VAL A 11 -5.69 -10.43 1.45
CA VAL A 11 -5.17 -10.90 0.15
C VAL A 11 -5.38 -9.86 -0.95
N VAL A 12 -6.58 -9.27 -1.05
CA VAL A 12 -6.86 -8.24 -2.07
C VAL A 12 -5.98 -7.01 -1.88
N LEU A 13 -5.79 -6.56 -0.65
CA LEU A 13 -4.94 -5.40 -0.34
C LEU A 13 -3.48 -5.68 -0.68
N ASP A 14 -2.95 -6.84 -0.31
CA ASP A 14 -1.56 -7.20 -0.61
C ASP A 14 -1.32 -7.36 -2.12
N LEU A 15 -2.26 -7.99 -2.85
CA LEU A 15 -2.22 -8.06 -4.31
C LEU A 15 -2.29 -6.67 -4.95
N PHE A 16 -3.09 -5.76 -4.40
CA PHE A 16 -3.15 -4.39 -4.87
C PHE A 16 -1.81 -3.67 -4.68
N VAL A 17 -1.14 -3.87 -3.54
CA VAL A 17 0.19 -3.32 -3.28
C VAL A 17 1.25 -3.92 -4.22
N VAL A 18 1.21 -5.22 -4.50
CA VAL A 18 2.03 -5.87 -5.55
C VAL A 18 1.81 -5.20 -6.91
N PHE A 19 0.55 -4.98 -7.28
CA PHE A 19 0.20 -4.29 -8.54
C PHE A 19 0.76 -2.86 -8.60
N ILE A 20 0.66 -2.08 -7.51
CA ILE A 20 1.27 -0.75 -7.45
C ILE A 20 2.79 -0.82 -7.64
N GLY A 21 3.46 -1.74 -6.94
CA GLY A 21 4.90 -1.96 -7.09
C GLY A 21 5.29 -2.24 -8.53
N LEU A 22 4.62 -3.20 -9.18
CA LEU A 22 4.83 -3.53 -10.60
C LEU A 22 4.61 -2.33 -11.53
N ARG A 23 3.60 -1.48 -11.24
CA ARG A 23 3.32 -0.30 -12.05
C ARG A 23 4.48 0.71 -12.04
N PHE A 24 5.24 0.82 -10.95
CA PHE A 24 6.45 1.66 -10.91
C PHE A 24 7.61 1.11 -11.74
N PHE A 25 7.63 -0.19 -12.06
CA PHE A 25 8.63 -0.76 -12.99
C PHE A 25 8.22 -0.56 -14.46
N PHE A 26 6.94 -0.76 -14.79
CA PHE A 26 6.48 -0.74 -16.18
C PHE A 26 5.95 0.61 -16.66
N GLN A 27 5.43 1.43 -15.75
CA GLN A 27 4.80 2.73 -16.05
C GLN A 27 5.14 3.79 -14.98
N PRO A 28 6.43 4.05 -14.70
CA PRO A 28 6.86 4.86 -13.55
C PRO A 28 6.25 6.28 -13.50
N GLN A 29 6.17 6.95 -14.64
CA GLN A 29 5.64 8.32 -14.72
C GLN A 29 4.13 8.37 -14.41
N ALA A 30 3.37 7.45 -15.00
CA ALA A 30 1.94 7.34 -14.73
C ALA A 30 1.66 6.86 -13.29
N ALA A 31 2.52 6.00 -12.74
CA ALA A 31 2.45 5.55 -11.35
C ALA A 31 2.69 6.72 -10.38
N ALA A 32 3.73 7.54 -10.61
CA ALA A 32 4.02 8.72 -9.79
C ALA A 32 2.89 9.78 -9.88
N ALA A 33 2.35 10.01 -11.08
CA ALA A 33 1.19 10.89 -11.24
C ALA A 33 -0.03 10.36 -10.46
N GLY A 34 -0.30 9.05 -10.53
CA GLY A 34 -1.38 8.39 -9.78
C GLY A 34 -1.16 8.38 -8.26
N TYR A 35 0.10 8.36 -7.81
CA TYR A 35 0.48 8.55 -6.40
C TYR A 35 0.12 9.96 -5.89
N GLY A 36 -0.02 10.95 -6.78
CA GLY A 36 -0.35 12.33 -6.42
C GLY A 36 0.87 13.24 -6.28
N VAL A 37 2.07 12.74 -6.56
CA VAL A 37 3.30 13.52 -6.71
C VAL A 37 3.95 13.13 -8.03
N PRO A 38 3.64 13.83 -9.13
CA PRO A 38 4.22 13.54 -10.43
C PRO A 38 5.75 13.60 -10.39
N ALA A 39 6.39 12.62 -11.01
CA ALA A 39 7.84 12.64 -11.14
C ALA A 39 8.27 13.75 -12.12
N LYS A 40 9.43 14.34 -11.84
CA LYS A 40 10.02 15.36 -12.72
C LYS A 40 10.50 14.71 -14.01
N GLN A 41 10.44 15.45 -15.12
CA GLN A 41 10.91 14.97 -16.42
C GLN A 41 12.42 14.68 -16.42
N ASP A 42 13.19 15.44 -15.66
CA ASP A 42 14.63 15.33 -15.44
C ASP A 42 14.99 14.72 -14.07
N GLY A 43 14.01 14.09 -13.40
CA GLY A 43 14.21 13.46 -12.10
C GLY A 43 15.00 12.15 -12.18
N ASP A 44 15.48 11.68 -11.02
CA ASP A 44 16.21 10.42 -10.93
C ASP A 44 15.25 9.20 -10.99
N PRO A 45 15.28 8.40 -12.06
CA PRO A 45 14.39 7.26 -12.21
C PRO A 45 14.67 6.14 -11.19
N ALA A 46 15.87 6.08 -10.62
CA ALA A 46 16.24 5.05 -9.65
C ALA A 46 15.35 5.11 -8.39
N TYR A 47 14.97 6.31 -7.94
CA TYR A 47 14.08 6.44 -6.78
C TYR A 47 12.66 5.95 -7.05
N LEU A 48 12.17 6.05 -8.29
CA LEU A 48 10.88 5.46 -8.67
C LEU A 48 10.95 3.94 -8.67
N THR A 49 12.06 3.37 -9.13
CA THR A 49 12.33 1.93 -9.04
C THR A 49 12.45 1.46 -7.59
N VAL A 50 13.14 2.21 -6.73
CA VAL A 50 13.23 1.91 -5.29
C VAL A 50 11.85 1.92 -4.64
N LYS A 51 10.98 2.89 -4.98
CA LYS A 51 9.59 2.89 -4.51
C LYS A 51 8.84 1.65 -4.99
N GLY A 52 8.89 1.37 -6.30
CA GLY A 52 8.24 0.20 -6.88
C GLY A 52 8.67 -1.12 -6.24
N LEU A 53 9.98 -1.26 -5.98
CA LEU A 53 10.53 -2.43 -5.31
C LEU A 53 10.01 -2.57 -3.88
N ARG A 54 9.98 -1.48 -3.11
CA ARG A 54 9.49 -1.49 -1.72
C ARG A 54 8.02 -1.86 -1.65
N ASP A 55 7.20 -1.29 -2.52
CA ASP A 55 5.76 -1.61 -2.59
C ASP A 55 5.60 -3.09 -2.99
N LEU A 56 6.28 -3.55 -4.05
CA LEU A 56 6.23 -4.95 -4.50
C LEU A 56 6.60 -5.93 -3.38
N VAL A 57 7.74 -5.72 -2.71
CA VAL A 57 8.22 -6.60 -1.64
C VAL A 57 7.27 -6.57 -0.44
N SER A 58 6.68 -5.41 -0.11
CA SER A 58 5.72 -5.31 0.99
C SER A 58 4.47 -6.15 0.73
N GLY A 59 3.90 -6.07 -0.48
CA GLY A 59 2.75 -6.89 -0.84
C GLY A 59 3.08 -8.39 -0.87
N LEU A 60 4.25 -8.77 -1.40
CA LEU A 60 4.70 -10.17 -1.38
C LEU A 60 4.91 -10.70 0.05
N LEU A 61 5.42 -9.86 0.97
CA LEU A 61 5.59 -10.21 2.37
C LEU A 61 4.23 -10.45 3.05
N GLY A 62 3.23 -9.60 2.81
CA GLY A 62 1.87 -9.79 3.31
C GLY A 62 1.26 -11.11 2.84
N LEU A 63 1.35 -11.41 1.53
CA LEU A 63 0.90 -12.69 0.97
C LEU A 63 1.63 -13.89 1.60
N ALA A 64 2.94 -13.79 1.81
CA ALA A 64 3.71 -14.85 2.45
C ALA A 64 3.26 -15.07 3.91
N LEU A 65 3.00 -14.00 4.67
CA LEU A 65 2.47 -14.10 6.04
C LEU A 65 1.08 -14.74 6.05
N LEU A 66 0.20 -14.35 5.13
CA LEU A 66 -1.13 -14.95 5.02
C LEU A 66 -1.09 -16.44 4.64
N ALA A 67 -0.13 -16.86 3.82
CA ALA A 67 0.02 -18.24 3.36
C ALA A 67 0.75 -19.15 4.35
N PHE A 68 1.71 -18.62 5.10
CA PHE A 68 2.67 -19.41 5.88
C PHE A 68 2.71 -19.06 7.37
N SER A 69 1.83 -18.18 7.85
CA SER A 69 1.75 -17.77 9.25
C SER A 69 0.32 -17.81 9.79
N ASN A 70 0.10 -17.23 10.97
CA ASN A 70 -1.20 -17.14 11.63
C ASN A 70 -1.85 -15.75 11.45
N ALA A 71 -3.13 -15.64 11.84
CA ALA A 71 -3.91 -14.40 11.71
C ALA A 71 -3.29 -13.24 12.49
N GLU A 72 -2.73 -13.49 13.68
CA GLU A 72 -2.11 -12.46 14.52
C GLU A 72 -0.88 -11.83 13.85
N ALA A 73 0.00 -12.63 13.26
CA ALA A 73 1.17 -12.14 12.54
C ALA A 73 0.76 -11.30 11.31
N ALA A 74 -0.25 -11.75 10.56
CA ALA A 74 -0.82 -10.98 9.46
C ALA A 74 -1.47 -9.68 9.95
N ALA A 75 -2.19 -9.70 11.08
CA ALA A 75 -2.81 -8.52 11.66
C ALA A 75 -1.79 -7.46 12.05
N TRP A 76 -0.69 -7.86 12.70
CA TRP A 76 0.42 -6.97 13.02
C TRP A 76 1.07 -6.39 11.77
N PHE A 77 1.27 -7.19 10.74
CA PHE A 77 1.75 -6.70 9.45
C PHE A 77 0.81 -5.65 8.86
N MET A 78 -0.50 -5.93 8.78
CA MET A 78 -1.48 -4.99 8.26
C MET A 78 -1.52 -3.68 9.08
N LEU A 79 -1.41 -3.78 10.40
CA LEU A 79 -1.35 -2.60 11.28
C LEU A 79 -0.10 -1.75 10.97
N VAL A 80 1.08 -2.36 10.90
CA VAL A 80 2.34 -1.62 10.64
C VAL A 80 2.38 -1.09 9.21
N ILE A 81 1.97 -1.86 8.21
CA ILE A 81 2.02 -1.43 6.81
C ILE A 81 1.03 -0.31 6.52
N SER A 82 -0.02 -0.13 7.34
CA SER A 82 -0.92 1.03 7.26
C SER A 82 -0.22 2.37 7.47
N LEU A 83 0.96 2.37 8.13
CA LEU A 83 1.79 3.56 8.28
C LEU A 83 2.30 4.07 6.93
N THR A 84 2.47 3.21 5.92
CA THR A 84 2.88 3.60 4.56
C THR A 84 1.87 4.54 3.92
N PRO A 85 0.58 4.18 3.71
CA PRO A 85 -0.40 5.10 3.16
C PRO A 85 -0.71 6.30 4.07
N LEU A 86 -0.55 6.20 5.40
CA LEU A 86 -0.61 7.39 6.28
C LEU A 86 0.56 8.35 5.99
N GLY A 87 1.77 7.83 5.83
CA GLY A 87 2.94 8.59 5.40
C GLY A 87 2.73 9.21 4.03
N ASP A 88 2.18 8.45 3.08
CA ASP A 88 1.88 8.92 1.73
C ASP A 88 0.88 10.07 1.72
N THR A 89 -0.13 10.03 2.60
CA THR A 89 -1.06 11.14 2.82
C THR A 89 -0.29 12.43 3.14
N VAL A 90 0.65 12.36 4.08
CA VAL A 90 1.49 13.50 4.49
C VAL A 90 2.43 13.93 3.36
N ILE A 91 3.05 12.99 2.65
CA ILE A 91 3.96 13.26 1.54
C ILE A 91 3.23 14.02 0.44
N VAL A 92 2.05 13.57 0.01
CA VAL A 92 1.25 14.23 -1.03
C VAL A 92 0.89 15.66 -0.60
N LEU A 93 0.42 15.86 0.63
CA LEU A 93 0.06 17.18 1.13
C LEU A 93 1.26 18.14 1.20
N ARG A 94 2.46 17.64 1.53
CA ARG A 94 3.67 18.45 1.65
C ARG A 94 4.35 18.76 0.32
N ASN A 95 4.06 17.99 -0.73
CA ASN A 95 4.75 18.09 -2.01
C ASN A 95 3.84 18.59 -3.15
N GLY A 96 2.81 19.38 -2.80
CA GLY A 96 1.95 20.06 -3.78
C GLY A 96 0.90 19.17 -4.45
N GLY A 97 0.70 17.94 -3.95
CA GLY A 97 -0.37 17.08 -4.41
C GLY A 97 -1.75 17.52 -3.94
N THR A 98 -2.80 17.03 -4.61
CA THR A 98 -4.17 17.46 -4.30
C THR A 98 -4.68 16.83 -3.00
N LYS A 99 -5.56 17.55 -2.28
CA LYS A 99 -6.28 16.99 -1.11
C LYS A 99 -7.12 15.77 -1.49
N ALA A 100 -7.66 15.74 -2.71
CA ALA A 100 -8.40 14.59 -3.22
C ALA A 100 -7.53 13.34 -3.30
N ALA A 101 -6.29 13.45 -3.81
CA ALA A 101 -5.34 12.34 -3.81
C ALA A 101 -4.92 11.95 -2.39
N ALA A 102 -4.55 12.94 -1.56
CA ALA A 102 -4.10 12.67 -0.19
C ALA A 102 -5.15 11.94 0.65
N PHE A 103 -6.39 12.46 0.70
CA PHE A 103 -7.42 11.89 1.57
C PHE A 103 -8.21 10.77 0.87
N GLY A 104 -8.53 10.93 -0.41
CA GLY A 104 -9.36 9.98 -1.15
C GLY A 104 -8.63 8.72 -1.59
N ILE A 105 -7.31 8.78 -1.79
CA ILE A 105 -6.50 7.60 -2.13
C ILE A 105 -5.79 7.13 -0.88
N HIS A 106 -4.89 7.94 -0.31
CA HIS A 106 -3.96 7.45 0.71
C HIS A 106 -4.61 7.27 2.08
N ALA A 107 -5.25 8.30 2.63
CA ALA A 107 -5.89 8.20 3.94
C ALA A 107 -7.03 7.17 3.95
N ALA A 108 -7.80 7.10 2.86
CA ALA A 108 -8.83 6.08 2.66
C ALA A 108 -8.22 4.67 2.62
N THR A 109 -7.14 4.46 1.86
CA THR A 109 -6.42 3.17 1.83
C THR A 109 -5.92 2.80 3.23
N ALA A 110 -5.32 3.74 3.97
CA ALA A 110 -4.87 3.50 5.34
C ALA A 110 -6.03 3.03 6.24
N ALA A 111 -7.20 3.67 6.15
CA ALA A 111 -8.38 3.27 6.91
C ALA A 111 -8.85 1.85 6.58
N VAL A 112 -8.83 1.46 5.29
CA VAL A 112 -9.21 0.10 4.86
C VAL A 112 -8.17 -0.94 5.31
N VAL A 113 -6.88 -0.61 5.27
CA VAL A 113 -5.80 -1.48 5.77
C VAL A 113 -5.91 -1.67 7.30
N LEU A 114 -6.19 -0.59 8.05
CA LEU A 114 -6.45 -0.67 9.49
C LEU A 114 -7.69 -1.52 9.80
N LEU A 115 -8.76 -1.39 9.00
CA LEU A 115 -9.92 -2.27 9.11
C LEU A 115 -9.53 -3.73 8.88
N SER A 116 -8.70 -4.02 7.88
CA SER A 116 -8.17 -5.37 7.64
C SER A 116 -7.41 -5.92 8.85
N ALA A 117 -6.55 -5.11 9.47
CA ALA A 117 -5.84 -5.49 10.70
C ALA A 117 -6.82 -5.82 11.83
N VAL A 118 -7.84 -4.99 12.06
CA VAL A 118 -8.87 -5.23 13.08
C VAL A 118 -9.63 -6.53 12.81
N LEU A 119 -9.99 -6.80 11.56
CA LEU A 119 -10.68 -8.04 11.19
C LEU A 119 -9.80 -9.27 11.43
N LEU A 120 -8.50 -9.20 11.12
CA LEU A 120 -7.56 -10.28 11.36
C LEU A 120 -7.29 -10.52 12.86
N PHE A 121 -7.24 -9.46 13.69
CA PHE A 121 -7.17 -9.62 15.15
C PHE A 121 -8.43 -10.23 15.76
N ALA A 122 -9.56 -10.16 15.06
CA ALA A 122 -10.84 -10.70 15.51
C ALA A 122 -11.12 -12.14 15.03
N VAL A 123 -10.19 -12.73 14.25
CA VAL A 123 -10.22 -14.15 13.85
C VAL A 123 -9.75 -15.03 15.00
#